data_AF-A0A2K3JLP9-F1
#
_entry.id   AF-A0A2K3JLP9-F1
#
_cell.length_a   1.000
_cell.length_b   1.000
_cell.length_c   1.000
_cell.angle_alpha   90.00
_cell.angle_beta   90.00
_cell.angle_gamma   90.00
#
_symmetry.space_group_name_H-M   'P 1'
#
loop_
_entity.id
_entity.type
_entity.pdbx_description
1 polymer ?
#
loop_
_entity_poly.entity_id
_entity_poly.type
_entity_poly.pdbx_seq_one_letter_code
_entity_poly.pdbx_strand_id
1 'polypeptide(L)'
;EKYSEAFLGKPNPEYCNWILDPEKWGGAIEHSILADYYGREIAAYDIQTTRCNLYGQEGNYSERVMLIYDGLHYDALAMSPVEVAPRILIRPYLRYKKTEALDLSRRLL
;
A
#
# COMPACT_ATOMS: atom_id res chain seq x y z
N GLU A 1 13.35 -17.15 7.28
CA GLU A 1 11.99 -16.78 6.84
C GLU A 1 11.82 -15.27 6.95
N LYS A 2 11.33 -14.59 5.90
CA LYS A 2 11.16 -13.12 5.89
C LYS A 2 10.00 -12.66 6.77
N TYR A 3 8.89 -13.41 6.76
CA TYR A 3 7.65 -13.10 7.49
C TYR A 3 7.48 -14.02 8.70
N SER A 4 8.36 -13.86 9.70
CA SER A 4 8.35 -14.61 10.95
C SER A 4 7.31 -14.06 11.94
N GLU A 5 7.00 -14.82 12.98
CA GLU A 5 6.09 -14.38 14.04
C GLU A 5 6.56 -13.08 14.71
N ALA A 6 7.87 -12.91 14.92
CA ALA A 6 8.43 -11.67 15.46
C ALA A 6 8.19 -10.46 14.55
N PHE A 7 8.13 -10.67 13.23
CA PHE A 7 7.85 -9.61 12.25
C PHE A 7 6.34 -9.33 12.13
N LEU A 8 5.52 -10.38 12.13
CA LEU A 8 4.07 -10.31 11.92
C LEU A 8 3.28 -10.02 13.21
N GLY A 9 3.90 -10.17 14.38
CA GLY A 9 3.23 -10.09 15.69
C GLY A 9 2.34 -11.29 16.01
N LYS A 10 2.34 -12.32 15.16
CA LYS A 10 1.61 -13.59 15.33
C LYS A 10 2.12 -14.66 14.36
N PRO A 11 1.85 -15.96 14.60
CA PRO A 11 2.22 -17.03 13.69
C PRO A 11 1.78 -16.76 12.26
N ASN A 12 2.64 -17.08 11.29
CA ASN A 12 2.41 -16.76 9.88
C ASN A 12 1.04 -17.24 9.33
N PRO A 13 0.61 -18.51 9.54
CA PRO A 13 -0.71 -18.95 9.10
C PRO A 13 -1.87 -18.17 9.74
N GLU A 14 -1.69 -17.74 10.98
CA GLU A 14 -2.69 -16.95 11.69
C GLU A 14 -2.76 -15.52 11.14
N TYR A 15 -1.62 -14.91 10.79
CA TYR A 15 -1.58 -13.61 10.14
C TYR A 15 -2.29 -13.64 8.78
N CYS A 16 -2.04 -14.69 7.99
CA CYS A 16 -2.69 -14.88 6.69
C CYS A 16 -4.23 -14.93 6.84
N ASN A 17 -4.74 -15.69 7.81
CA ASN A 17 -6.17 -15.74 8.07
C ASN A 17 -6.71 -14.39 8.59
N TRP A 18 -5.93 -13.68 9.41
CA TRP A 18 -6.30 -12.39 9.97
C TRP A 18 -6.41 -11.30 8.90
N ILE A 19 -5.44 -11.17 7.99
CA ILE A 19 -5.43 -10.09 6.99
C ILE A 19 -6.49 -10.27 5.89
N LEU A 20 -7.03 -11.48 5.74
CA LEU A 20 -8.12 -11.78 4.79
C LEU A 20 -9.51 -11.37 5.29
N ASP A 21 -9.65 -11.06 6.58
CA ASP A 21 -10.90 -10.55 7.15
C ASP A 21 -11.13 -9.08 6.69
N PRO A 22 -12.27 -8.76 6.04
CA PRO A 22 -12.54 -7.42 5.51
C PRO A 22 -12.64 -6.33 6.58
N GLU A 23 -12.82 -6.68 7.85
CA GLU A 23 -12.84 -5.73 8.96
C GLU A 23 -11.42 -5.42 9.49
N LYS A 24 -10.39 -6.15 9.03
CA LYS A 24 -8.99 -5.91 9.38
C LYS A 24 -8.31 -5.01 8.37
N TRP A 25 -7.47 -4.13 8.91
CA TRP A 25 -6.83 -3.08 8.12
C TRP A 25 -5.36 -3.40 7.99
N GLY A 26 -4.86 -3.32 6.76
CA GLY A 26 -3.42 -3.40 6.50
C GLY A 26 -2.69 -2.13 6.95
N GLY A 27 -1.37 -2.22 6.98
CA GLY A 27 -0.50 -1.09 7.32
C GLY A 27 0.90 -1.26 6.75
N ALA A 28 1.91 -0.98 7.57
CA ALA A 28 3.31 -0.97 7.14
C ALA A 28 3.79 -2.33 6.57
N ILE A 29 3.32 -3.45 7.12
CA ILE A 29 3.65 -4.79 6.62
C ILE A 29 3.11 -4.95 5.20
N GLU A 30 1.82 -4.66 4.99
CA GLU A 30 1.18 -4.76 3.67
C GLU A 30 1.83 -3.81 2.66
N HIS A 31 2.19 -2.59 3.05
CA HIS A 31 2.91 -1.68 2.14
C HIS A 31 4.26 -2.26 1.69
N SER A 32 5.02 -2.89 2.59
CA SER A 32 6.28 -3.54 2.20
C SER A 32 6.05 -4.70 1.23
N ILE A 33 5.03 -5.53 1.47
CA ILE A 33 4.66 -6.65 0.61
C ILE A 33 4.21 -6.16 -0.77
N LEU A 34 3.36 -5.13 -0.82
CA LEU A 34 2.82 -4.57 -2.05
C LEU A 34 3.90 -3.86 -2.87
N ALA A 35 4.82 -3.15 -2.22
CA ALA A 35 5.95 -2.52 -2.89
C ALA A 35 6.80 -3.55 -3.65
N ASP A 36 7.14 -4.65 -2.97
CA ASP A 36 7.90 -5.76 -3.56
C ASP A 36 7.11 -6.47 -4.67
N TYR A 37 5.85 -6.81 -4.41
CA TYR A 37 5.00 -7.55 -5.36
C TYR A 37 4.78 -6.77 -6.66
N TYR A 38 4.53 -5.46 -6.54
CA TYR A 38 4.32 -4.60 -7.69
C TYR A 38 5.62 -4.08 -8.30
N GLY A 39 6.78 -4.28 -7.68
CA GLY A 39 8.06 -3.75 -8.15
C GLY A 39 8.08 -2.22 -8.20
N ARG A 40 7.51 -1.57 -7.18
CA ARG A 40 7.29 -0.12 -7.11
C ARG A 40 7.53 0.36 -5.70
N GLU A 41 8.12 1.53 -5.54
CA GLU A 41 8.27 2.09 -4.20
C GLU A 41 6.93 2.67 -3.71
N ILE A 42 6.67 2.61 -2.41
CA ILE A 42 5.49 3.26 -1.80
C ILE A 42 5.97 4.30 -0.79
N ALA A 43 5.54 5.54 -0.97
CA ALA A 43 5.77 6.64 -0.04
C ALA A 43 4.48 6.98 0.70
N ALA A 44 4.43 6.70 2.01
CA ALA A 44 3.31 7.04 2.87
C ALA A 44 3.65 8.25 3.74
N TYR A 45 2.97 9.37 3.49
CA TYR A 45 3.12 10.62 4.23
C TYR A 45 2.16 10.66 5.41
N ASP A 46 2.70 10.58 6.62
CA ASP A 46 1.94 10.73 7.85
C ASP A 46 1.81 12.21 8.23
N ILE A 47 0.59 12.74 8.18
CA ILE A 47 0.33 14.15 8.48
C ILE A 47 0.38 14.46 9.98
N GLN A 48 0.22 13.46 10.84
CA GLN A 48 0.30 13.67 12.29
C GLN A 48 1.75 13.88 12.71
N THR A 49 2.68 13.11 12.12
CA THR A 49 4.10 13.15 12.49
C THR A 49 4.99 13.89 11.50
N THR A 50 4.42 14.34 10.37
CA THR A 50 5.12 14.93 9.21
C THR A 50 6.23 14.06 8.61
N ARG A 51 6.21 12.75 8.91
CA ARG A 51 7.19 11.78 8.40
C ARG A 51 6.71 11.15 7.10
N CYS A 52 7.68 10.78 6.26
CA CYS A 52 7.45 9.96 5.08
C CYS A 52 8.07 8.58 5.31
N ASN A 53 7.24 7.55 5.33
CA ASN A 53 7.68 6.16 5.38
C ASN A 53 7.81 5.64 3.94
N LEU A 54 9.01 5.19 3.59
CA LEU A 54 9.33 4.69 2.25
C LEU A 54 9.49 3.17 2.32
N TYR A 55 8.75 2.45 1.46
CA TYR A 55 8.73 0.99 1.41
C TYR A 55 9.27 0.51 0.05
N GLY A 56 10.19 -0.46 0.05
CA GLY A 56 10.81 -0.98 -1.16
C GLY A 56 12.00 -0.16 -1.67
N GLN A 57 12.64 0.63 -0.80
CA GLN A 57 13.75 1.52 -1.16
C GLN A 57 14.95 0.75 -1.71
N GLU A 58 15.19 -0.46 -1.20
CA GLU A 58 16.25 -1.35 -1.68
C GLU A 58 15.99 -1.95 -3.08
N GLY A 59 14.76 -1.85 -3.58
CA GLY A 59 14.35 -2.45 -4.85
C GLY A 59 14.82 -1.70 -6.09
N ASN A 60 15.38 -0.49 -5.93
CA ASN A 60 15.80 0.40 -7.03
C ASN A 60 14.72 0.56 -8.12
N TYR A 61 13.46 0.69 -7.68
CA TYR A 61 12.31 0.80 -8.57
C TYR A 61 12.28 2.16 -9.27
N SER A 62 11.89 2.17 -10.54
CA SER A 62 11.78 3.41 -11.34
C SER A 62 10.49 4.19 -11.11
N GLU A 63 9.52 3.57 -10.41
CA GLU A 63 8.19 4.12 -10.16
C GLU A 63 7.90 4.18 -8.65
N ARG A 64 7.15 5.21 -8.23
CA ARG A 64 6.72 5.43 -6.85
C ARG A 64 5.23 5.76 -6.78
N VAL A 65 4.53 5.12 -5.86
CA VAL A 65 3.16 5.46 -5.43
C VAL A 65 3.22 6.34 -4.19
N MET A 66 2.28 7.28 -4.06
CA MET A 66 2.20 8.18 -2.91
C MET A 66 0.86 8.01 -2.19
N LEU A 67 0.93 7.88 -0.87
CA LEU A 67 -0.21 7.79 0.03
C LEU A 67 -0.13 8.93 1.06
N ILE A 68 -1.27 9.42 1.52
CA ILE A 68 -1.38 10.28 2.69
C ILE A 68 -2.08 9.50 3.80
N TYR A 69 -1.60 9.65 5.03
CA TYR A 69 -2.06 8.92 6.21
C TYR A 69 -2.38 9.90 7.34
N ASP A 70 -3.56 9.78 7.93
CA ASP A 70 -4.06 10.67 9.00
C ASP A 70 -4.02 10.07 10.41
N GLY A 71 -3.41 8.89 10.58
CA GLY A 71 -3.44 8.14 11.83
C GLY A 71 -4.48 7.01 11.87
N LEU A 72 -5.36 6.95 10.86
CA LEU A 72 -6.38 5.93 10.73
C LEU A 72 -6.54 5.48 9.27
N HIS A 73 -6.71 6.42 8.35
CA HIS A 73 -7.03 6.19 6.94
C HIS A 73 -5.83 6.46 6.02
N TYR A 74 -5.79 5.74 4.88
CA TYR A 74 -4.87 6.00 3.78
C TYR A 74 -5.64 6.47 2.54
N ASP A 75 -5.25 7.60 1.98
CA ASP A 75 -5.74 8.08 0.69
C ASP A 75 -4.62 8.10 -0.34
N ALA A 76 -4.95 7.73 -1.58
CA ALA A 76 -4.01 7.79 -2.70
C ALA A 76 -3.80 9.24 -3.15
N LEU A 77 -2.54 9.65 -3.27
CA LEU A 77 -2.18 10.93 -3.85
C LEU A 77 -1.96 10.79 -5.36
N ALA A 78 -2.47 11.74 -6.12
CA ALA A 78 -2.26 11.84 -7.55
C ALA A 78 -1.90 13.28 -7.93
N MET A 79 -0.94 13.44 -8.83
CA MET A 79 -0.60 14.76 -9.36
C MET A 79 -1.44 15.06 -10.59
N SER A 80 -2.02 16.26 -10.61
CA SER A 80 -2.65 16.83 -11.79
C SER A 80 -1.67 17.80 -12.46
N PRO A 81 -1.35 17.63 -13.75
CA PRO A 81 -0.45 18.55 -14.45
C PRO A 81 -1.08 19.92 -14.72
N VAL A 82 -2.39 20.07 -14.52
CA VAL A 82 -3.15 21.31 -14.71
C VAL A 82 -4.17 21.49 -13.58
N GLU A 83 -4.51 22.73 -13.26
CA GLU A 83 -5.37 23.10 -12.11
C GLU A 83 -6.79 22.50 -12.21
N VAL A 84 -7.31 22.36 -13.43
CA VAL A 84 -8.58 21.69 -13.72
C VAL A 84 -8.36 20.61 -14.78
N ALA A 85 -7.79 19.48 -14.37
CA ALA A 85 -7.70 18.32 -15.24
C ALA A 85 -9.06 17.59 -15.28
N PRO A 86 -9.62 17.27 -16.46
CA PRO A 86 -10.63 16.22 -16.54
C PRO A 86 -10.14 14.99 -15.79
N ARG A 87 -11.04 14.29 -15.06
CA ARG A 87 -10.70 13.13 -14.21
C ARG A 87 -9.88 12.04 -14.93
N ILE A 88 -9.94 12.00 -16.26
CA ILE A 88 -9.20 11.10 -17.16
C ILE A 88 -7.70 11.47 -17.25
N LEU A 89 -7.33 12.73 -17.03
CA LEU A 89 -5.96 13.24 -17.09
C LEU A 89 -5.24 13.23 -15.73
N ILE A 90 -5.98 13.03 -14.63
CA ILE A 90 -5.37 12.75 -13.33
C ILE A 90 -4.71 11.38 -13.48
N ARG A 91 -3.38 11.34 -13.37
CA ARG A 91 -2.63 10.09 -13.32
C ARG A 91 -2.46 9.68 -11.86
N PRO A 92 -3.33 8.84 -11.29
CA PRO A 92 -2.97 8.09 -10.11
C PRO A 92 -1.95 7.05 -10.55
N TYR A 93 -0.69 7.25 -10.19
CA TYR A 93 0.16 6.10 -9.94
C TYR A 93 -0.41 5.48 -8.64
N LEU A 94 -1.43 4.63 -8.52
CA LEU A 94 -2.15 3.63 -9.33
C LEU A 94 -3.66 3.76 -8.99
N ARG A 95 -4.55 3.30 -9.89
CA ARG A 95 -6.00 3.23 -9.65
C ARG A 95 -6.33 2.05 -8.73
N TYR A 96 -6.54 2.30 -7.43
CA TYR A 96 -7.24 1.34 -6.57
C TYR A 96 -8.75 1.44 -6.83
N LYS A 97 -9.36 0.37 -7.35
CA LYS A 97 -10.76 0.12 -7.05
C LYS A 97 -10.82 -0.82 -5.85
N LYS A 98 -11.65 -0.47 -4.86
CA LYS A 98 -11.97 -1.25 -3.65
C LYS A 98 -12.33 -2.73 -3.92
N THR A 99 -12.62 -3.09 -5.17
CA THR A 99 -12.93 -4.45 -5.65
C THR A 99 -11.71 -5.31 -6.02
N GLU A 100 -10.50 -4.76 -6.20
CA GLU A 100 -9.32 -5.53 -6.67
C GLU A 100 -8.54 -6.21 -5.54
N ALA A 101 -8.66 -5.74 -4.28
CA ALA A 101 -8.13 -6.46 -3.11
C ALA A 101 -8.79 -7.85 -2.92
N LEU A 102 -10.06 -7.98 -3.34
CA LEU A 102 -10.79 -9.26 -3.39
C LEU A 102 -10.41 -10.14 -4.59
N ASP A 103 -9.81 -9.57 -5.64
CA ASP A 103 -9.44 -10.29 -6.86
C ASP A 103 -8.00 -10.83 -6.78
N LEU A 104 -7.11 -10.16 -6.03
CA LEU A 104 -5.78 -10.66 -5.69
C LEU A 104 -5.80 -11.82 -4.68
N SER A 105 -6.70 -11.81 -3.70
CA SER A 105 -6.86 -12.94 -2.76
C SER A 105 -7.40 -14.20 -3.43
N ARG A 106 -8.11 -14.06 -4.56
CA ARG A 106 -8.66 -15.17 -5.37
C ARG A 106 -7.70 -15.74 -6.41
N ARG A 107 -6.59 -15.05 -6.71
CA ARG A 107 -5.66 -15.43 -7.79
C ARG A 107 -4.28 -15.86 -7.31
N LEU A 108 -3.93 -15.58 -6.05
CA LEU A 108 -2.69 -16.03 -5.42
C LEU A 108 -2.86 -17.29 -4.53
N LEU A 109 -4.07 -17.88 -4.52
CA LEU A 109 -4.37 -19.19 -3.93
C LEU A 109 -5.12 -20.06 -4.95
#